data_AF-W8CDK1-F1
#
_entry.id   AF-W8CDK1-F1
#
_cell.length_a   1.000
_cell.length_b   1.000
_cell.length_c   1.000
_cell.angle_alpha   90.00
_cell.angle_beta   90.00
_cell.angle_gamma   90.00
#
_symmetry.space_group_name_H-M   'P 1'
#
loop_
_entity.id
_entity.type
_entity.pdbx_description
1 polymer ?
#
loop_
_entity_poly.entity_id
_entity_poly.type
_entity_poly.pdbx_seq_one_letter_code
_entity_poly.pdbx_strand_id
1 'polypeptide(L)'
;MALELTHVQRCIISGVVYVVCFILEIVSCLLLYKTFESECVGGAEISTLIWWCFHLVFVPAIPDIMYAVMGVLISDPFYASMGGCYNIVMGVVCISAAICGFVSLTGCGNPAQSLVLISAILELIAGIIHLVFIWFVKENLDDGESLFG
;
A
#
# COMPACT_ATOMS: atom_id res chain seq x y z
N MET A 1 -4.27 24.73 1.30
CA MET A 1 -4.78 25.37 2.53
C MET A 1 -4.18 24.53 3.63
N ALA A 2 -3.14 25.03 4.31
CA ALA A 2 -2.45 24.23 5.33
C ALA A 2 -3.45 23.85 6.42
N LEU A 3 -3.58 22.56 6.70
CA LEU A 3 -4.43 22.08 7.78
C LEU A 3 -3.72 22.38 9.11
N GLU A 4 -4.26 23.32 9.91
CA GLU A 4 -3.74 23.60 11.25
C GLU A 4 -4.02 22.42 12.19
N LEU A 5 -3.17 21.38 12.13
CA LEU A 5 -3.27 20.17 12.92
C LEU A 5 -2.20 20.15 14.01
N THR A 6 -2.63 19.81 15.22
CA THR A 6 -1.70 19.50 16.32
C THR A 6 -0.85 18.27 15.96
N HIS A 7 0.35 18.18 16.53
CA HIS A 7 1.22 17.01 16.33
C HIS A 7 0.49 15.69 16.62
N VAL A 8 -0.28 15.62 17.72
CA VAL A 8 -1.07 14.44 18.09
C VAL A 8 -2.09 14.06 17.02
N GLN A 9 -2.79 15.04 16.43
CA GLN A 9 -3.72 14.77 15.33
C GLN A 9 -3.00 14.22 14.10
N ARG A 10 -1.79 14.72 13.79
CA ARG A 10 -0.99 14.20 12.68
C ARG A 10 -0.53 12.76 12.92
N CYS A 11 -0.11 12.42 14.13
CA CYS A 11 0.22 11.05 14.51
C CYS A 11 -0.99 10.12 14.32
N ILE A 12 -2.17 10.53 14.79
CA ILE A 12 -3.39 9.72 14.69
C ILE A 12 -3.77 9.48 13.23
N ILE A 13 -3.78 10.55 12.41
CA ILE A 13 -4.11 10.43 10.99
C ILE A 13 -3.12 9.48 10.29
N SER A 14 -1.82 9.66 10.50
CA SER A 14 -0.78 8.80 9.93
C SER A 14 -0.96 7.34 10.36
N GLY A 15 -1.17 7.10 11.66
CA GLY A 15 -1.39 5.77 12.19
C GLY A 15 -2.62 5.10 11.58
N VAL A 16 -3.74 5.83 11.46
CA VAL A 16 -4.97 5.30 10.83
C VAL A 16 -4.72 4.95 9.37
N VAL A 17 -4.03 5.81 8.61
CA VAL A 17 -3.74 5.56 7.19
C VAL A 17 -2.92 4.28 7.02
N TYR A 18 -1.82 4.12 7.76
CA TYR A 18 -0.98 2.91 7.66
C TYR A 18 -1.68 1.65 8.17
N VAL A 19 -2.56 1.74 9.18
CA VAL A 19 -3.39 0.60 9.59
C VAL A 19 -4.36 0.20 8.48
N VAL A 20 -4.97 1.17 7.80
CA VAL A 20 -5.88 0.90 6.68
C VAL A 20 -5.14 0.23 5.54
N CYS A 21 -3.99 0.76 5.10
CA CYS A 21 -3.19 0.16 4.04
C CYS A 21 -2.71 -1.25 4.41
N PHE A 22 -2.20 -1.45 5.64
CA PHE A 22 -1.86 -2.78 6.15
C PHE A 22 -3.01 -3.79 6.05
N ILE A 23 -4.24 -3.39 6.41
CA ILE A 23 -5.41 -4.27 6.32
C ILE A 23 -5.71 -4.63 4.87
N LEU A 24 -5.65 -3.65 3.96
CA LEU A 24 -5.87 -3.88 2.53
C LEU A 24 -4.86 -4.91 1.98
N GLU A 25 -3.59 -4.73 2.30
CA GLU A 25 -2.48 -5.55 1.82
C GLU A 25 -2.51 -6.96 2.42
N ILE A 26 -2.76 -7.11 3.72
CA ILE A 26 -2.90 -8.45 4.33
C ILE A 26 -4.11 -9.20 3.79
N VAL A 27 -5.25 -8.53 3.62
CA VAL A 27 -6.43 -9.16 3.00
C VAL A 27 -6.10 -9.60 1.57
N SER A 28 -5.44 -8.73 0.80
CA SER A 28 -4.98 -9.01 -0.56
C SER A 28 -4.01 -10.21 -0.61
N CYS A 29 -3.00 -10.26 0.28
CA CYS A 29 -2.12 -11.42 0.46
C CYS A 29 -2.90 -12.70 0.74
N LEU A 30 -3.89 -12.68 1.63
CA LEU A 30 -4.70 -13.86 1.96
C LEU A 30 -5.55 -14.33 0.77
N LEU A 31 -6.08 -13.41 -0.03
CA LEU A 31 -6.83 -13.72 -1.24
C LEU A 31 -5.93 -14.35 -2.31
N LEU A 32 -4.73 -13.78 -2.52
CA LEU A 32 -3.72 -14.27 -3.44
C LEU A 32 -3.16 -15.65 -3.00
N TYR A 33 -2.96 -15.85 -1.70
CA TYR A 33 -2.55 -17.13 -1.16
C TYR A 33 -3.54 -18.25 -1.51
N LYS A 34 -4.84 -18.00 -1.31
CA LYS A 34 -5.92 -18.94 -1.67
C LYS A 34 -5.99 -19.22 -3.18
N THR A 35 -5.45 -18.34 -4.01
CA THR A 35 -5.48 -18.52 -5.47
C THR A 35 -4.40 -19.47 -5.96
N PHE A 36 -3.29 -19.63 -5.24
CA PHE A 36 -2.26 -20.62 -5.59
C PHE A 36 -2.74 -22.07 -5.45
N GLU A 37 -3.73 -22.32 -4.61
CA GLU A 37 -4.33 -23.65 -4.45
C GLU A 37 -5.27 -24.03 -5.62
N SER A 38 -5.51 -23.12 -6.57
CA SER A 38 -6.39 -23.35 -7.73
C SER A 38 -5.64 -23.88 -8.95
N GLU A 39 -6.17 -24.95 -9.55
CA GLU A 39 -5.64 -25.56 -10.76
C GLU A 39 -5.64 -24.61 -11.98
N CYS A 40 -6.55 -23.60 -12.06
CA CYS A 40 -6.50 -22.61 -13.17
C CYS A 40 -5.26 -21.71 -13.07
N VAL A 41 -4.65 -21.53 -11.89
CA VAL A 41 -3.46 -20.69 -11.71
C VAL A 41 -2.18 -21.46 -12.00
N GLY A 42 -2.07 -22.69 -11.50
CA GLY A 42 -0.89 -23.55 -11.73
C GLY A 42 -0.76 -24.02 -13.18
N GLY A 43 -1.89 -24.23 -13.88
CA GLY A 43 -1.91 -24.79 -15.24
C GLY A 43 -1.87 -23.81 -16.41
N ALA A 44 -2.12 -22.51 -16.19
CA ALA A 44 -2.38 -21.54 -17.28
C ALA A 44 -1.28 -20.49 -17.52
N GLU A 45 -0.03 -20.75 -17.13
CA GLU A 45 1.15 -19.84 -17.30
C GLU A 45 1.06 -18.45 -16.63
N ILE A 46 -0.10 -18.07 -16.09
CA ILE A 46 -0.32 -16.83 -15.33
C ILE A 46 0.16 -16.92 -13.87
N SER A 47 0.61 -18.11 -13.44
CA SER A 47 1.19 -18.35 -12.12
C SER A 47 2.31 -17.35 -11.79
N THR A 48 3.14 -17.01 -12.79
CA THR A 48 4.23 -16.04 -12.63
C THR A 48 3.71 -14.64 -12.29
N LEU A 49 2.65 -14.16 -12.95
CA LEU A 49 2.08 -12.84 -12.69
C LEU A 49 1.37 -12.77 -11.34
N ILE A 50 0.65 -13.83 -10.96
CA ILE A 50 0.00 -13.94 -9.64
C ILE A 50 1.06 -14.03 -8.54
N TRP A 51 2.17 -14.74 -8.80
CA TRP A 51 3.32 -14.80 -7.91
C TRP A 51 4.01 -13.44 -7.72
N TRP A 52 4.22 -12.69 -8.81
CA TRP A 52 4.74 -11.32 -8.74
C TRP A 52 3.78 -10.40 -7.99
N CYS A 53 2.48 -10.48 -8.27
CA CYS A 53 1.45 -9.75 -7.53
C CYS A 53 1.60 -10.03 -6.02
N PHE A 54 1.63 -11.30 -5.61
CA PHE A 54 1.78 -11.69 -4.20
C PHE A 54 3.04 -11.12 -3.54
N HIS A 55 4.19 -11.17 -4.23
CA HIS A 55 5.44 -10.62 -3.70
C HIS A 55 5.37 -9.11 -3.54
N LEU A 56 4.78 -8.42 -4.52
CA LEU A 56 4.63 -6.97 -4.49
C LEU A 56 3.65 -6.51 -3.41
N VAL A 57 2.62 -7.31 -3.07
CA VAL A 57 1.71 -7.01 -1.93
C VAL A 57 2.36 -7.28 -0.57
N PHE A 58 3.21 -8.30 -0.46
CA PHE A 58 3.84 -8.66 0.82
C PHE A 58 4.87 -7.62 1.28
N VAL A 59 5.56 -6.98 0.33
CA VAL A 59 6.59 -5.97 0.60
C VAL A 59 6.07 -4.76 1.38
N PRO A 60 4.94 -4.12 1.04
CA PRO A 60 4.40 -2.97 1.77
C PRO A 60 3.71 -3.35 3.10
N ALA A 61 3.18 -4.57 3.24
CA ALA A 61 2.46 -4.99 4.46
C ALA A 61 3.30 -4.93 5.74
N ILE A 62 4.58 -5.33 5.68
CA ILE A 62 5.45 -5.30 6.87
C ILE A 62 5.81 -3.85 7.26
N PRO A 63 6.31 -3.00 6.34
CA PRO A 63 6.58 -1.62 6.63
C PRO A 63 5.33 -0.83 7.06
N ASP A 64 4.14 -1.11 6.55
CA ASP A 64 2.92 -0.40 6.94
C ASP A 64 2.54 -0.64 8.39
N ILE A 65 2.61 -1.88 8.88
CA ILE A 65 2.37 -2.13 10.31
C ILE A 65 3.46 -1.51 11.18
N MET A 66 4.71 -1.46 10.69
CA MET A 66 5.79 -0.77 11.38
C MET A 66 5.52 0.73 11.45
N TYR A 67 5.11 1.36 10.34
CA TYR A 67 4.82 2.79 10.25
C TYR A 67 3.54 3.16 11.01
N ALA A 68 2.58 2.25 11.14
CA ALA A 68 1.42 2.40 12.03
C ALA A 68 1.81 2.45 13.51
N VAL A 69 2.70 1.55 13.95
CA VAL A 69 3.19 1.50 15.34
C VAL A 69 4.18 2.63 15.64
N MET A 70 5.04 2.95 14.67
CA MET A 70 6.03 4.01 14.74
C MET A 70 5.48 5.37 14.28
N GLY A 71 4.16 5.51 14.13
CA GLY A 71 3.47 6.68 13.55
C GLY A 71 3.77 8.03 14.22
N VAL A 72 4.46 8.00 15.37
CA VAL A 72 5.01 9.18 16.08
C VAL A 72 6.23 9.77 15.36
N LEU A 73 7.01 8.97 14.62
CA LEU A 73 8.24 9.46 13.99
C LEU A 73 7.94 10.19 12.68
N ILE A 74 7.00 9.73 11.85
CA ILE A 74 6.79 10.28 10.50
C ILE A 74 6.01 11.61 10.52
N SER A 75 5.23 11.84 11.57
CA SER A 75 4.57 13.12 11.84
C SER A 75 5.53 14.20 12.35
N ASP A 76 6.72 13.81 12.82
CA ASP A 76 7.76 14.75 13.18
C ASP A 76 8.42 15.32 11.90
N PRO A 77 8.62 16.65 11.81
CA PRO A 77 9.18 17.29 10.62
C PRO A 77 10.54 16.71 10.19
N PHE A 78 11.34 16.21 11.14
CA PHE A 78 12.64 15.61 10.86
C PHE A 78 12.58 14.32 10.04
N TYR A 79 11.55 13.48 10.23
CA TYR A 79 11.42 12.21 9.49
C TYR A 79 10.36 12.27 8.38
N ALA A 80 9.74 13.42 8.16
CA ALA A 80 8.73 13.60 7.11
C ALA A 80 9.29 13.25 5.72
N SER A 81 10.57 13.53 5.43
CA SER A 81 11.20 13.15 4.15
C SER A 81 11.22 11.63 3.94
N MET A 82 11.53 10.87 4.99
CA MET A 82 11.52 9.41 4.98
C MET A 82 10.10 8.88 4.76
N GLY A 83 9.10 9.50 5.40
CA GLY A 83 7.68 9.21 5.14
C GLY A 83 7.26 9.47 3.71
N GLY A 84 7.73 10.56 3.11
CA GLY A 84 7.38 10.94 1.74
C GLY A 84 7.95 9.94 0.74
N CYS A 85 9.24 9.62 0.85
CA CYS A 85 9.89 8.60 0.03
C CYS A 85 9.23 7.23 0.19
N TYR A 86 8.90 6.83 1.42
CA TYR A 86 8.20 5.59 1.71
C TYR A 86 6.87 5.47 0.95
N ASN A 87 6.01 6.48 1.07
CA ASN A 87 4.70 6.48 0.42
C ASN A 87 4.80 6.51 -1.12
N ILE A 88 5.82 7.17 -1.68
CA ILE A 88 6.07 7.10 -3.13
C ILE A 88 6.39 5.67 -3.56
N VAL A 89 7.35 5.04 -2.87
CA VAL A 89 7.81 3.69 -3.22
C VAL A 89 6.69 2.67 -3.05
N MET A 90 6.01 2.66 -1.90
CA MET A 90 4.92 1.73 -1.64
C MET A 90 3.73 1.99 -2.56
N GLY A 91 3.40 3.26 -2.83
CA GLY A 91 2.38 3.61 -3.82
C GLY A 91 2.65 2.99 -5.21
N VAL A 92 3.89 3.07 -5.69
CA VAL A 92 4.30 2.44 -6.96
C VAL A 92 4.27 0.92 -6.88
N VAL A 93 4.70 0.33 -5.77
CA VAL A 93 4.69 -1.12 -5.56
C VAL A 93 3.26 -1.69 -5.55
N CYS A 94 2.34 -1.09 -4.80
CA CYS A 94 0.92 -1.51 -4.77
C CYS A 94 0.26 -1.33 -6.16
N ILE A 95 0.52 -0.23 -6.87
CA ILE A 95 -0.02 -0.05 -8.23
C ILE A 95 0.57 -1.11 -9.18
N SER A 96 1.85 -1.45 -9.04
CA SER A 96 2.46 -2.51 -9.85
C SER A 96 1.84 -3.88 -9.55
N ALA A 97 1.56 -4.16 -8.27
CA ALA A 97 0.83 -5.37 -7.86
C ALA A 97 -0.56 -5.42 -8.50
N ALA A 98 -1.30 -4.31 -8.45
CA ALA A 98 -2.61 -4.19 -9.09
C ALA A 98 -2.54 -4.46 -10.60
N ILE A 99 -1.56 -3.89 -11.31
CA ILE A 99 -1.35 -4.15 -12.74
C ILE A 99 -1.08 -5.63 -13.00
N CYS A 100 -0.19 -6.27 -12.23
CA CYS A 100 0.06 -7.71 -12.34
C CYS A 100 -1.21 -8.54 -12.12
N GLY A 101 -2.01 -8.18 -11.11
CA GLY A 101 -3.31 -8.80 -10.84
C GLY A 101 -4.28 -8.67 -12.02
N PHE A 102 -4.47 -7.47 -12.56
CA PHE A 102 -5.36 -7.26 -13.71
C PHE A 102 -4.90 -7.97 -14.98
N VAL A 103 -3.59 -7.96 -15.27
CA VAL A 103 -3.03 -8.63 -16.46
C VAL A 103 -3.12 -10.15 -16.35
N SER A 104 -3.16 -10.70 -15.13
CA SER A 104 -3.34 -12.14 -14.91
C SER A 104 -4.78 -12.63 -15.11
N LEU A 105 -5.73 -11.72 -15.37
CA LEU A 105 -7.12 -12.08 -15.64
C LEU A 105 -7.27 -12.60 -17.07
N THR A 106 -7.61 -13.88 -17.21
CA THR A 106 -7.73 -14.57 -18.50
C THR A 106 -9.19 -14.81 -18.92
N GLY A 107 -10.13 -14.63 -17.99
CA GLY A 107 -11.54 -14.93 -18.24
C GLY A 107 -11.85 -16.42 -18.28
N CYS A 108 -11.02 -17.29 -17.66
CA CYS A 108 -11.22 -18.76 -17.64
C CYS A 108 -12.52 -19.23 -16.92
N GLY A 109 -13.29 -18.32 -16.31
CA GLY A 109 -14.50 -18.64 -15.55
C GLY A 109 -14.25 -19.27 -14.17
N ASN A 110 -12.99 -19.49 -13.78
CA ASN A 110 -12.65 -20.04 -12.47
C ASN A 110 -12.90 -18.98 -11.37
N PRO A 111 -13.63 -19.32 -10.29
CA PRO A 111 -13.90 -18.40 -9.17
C PRO A 111 -12.64 -17.80 -8.52
N ALA A 112 -11.51 -18.49 -8.59
CA ALA A 112 -10.22 -18.00 -8.10
C ALA A 112 -9.79 -16.70 -8.79
N GLN A 113 -10.14 -16.50 -10.07
CA GLN A 113 -9.85 -15.26 -10.80
C GLN A 113 -10.57 -14.05 -10.19
N SER A 114 -11.77 -14.25 -9.61
CA SER A 114 -12.47 -13.18 -8.88
C SER A 114 -11.70 -12.74 -7.64
N LEU A 115 -10.97 -13.66 -6.98
CA LEU A 115 -10.13 -13.32 -5.83
C LEU A 115 -8.93 -12.47 -6.25
N VAL A 116 -8.31 -12.79 -7.39
CA VAL A 116 -7.23 -11.96 -7.96
C VAL A 116 -7.73 -10.57 -8.34
N LEU A 117 -8.92 -10.48 -8.96
CA LEU A 117 -9.53 -9.19 -9.30
C LEU A 117 -9.79 -8.34 -8.04
N ILE A 118 -10.33 -8.94 -6.98
CA ILE A 118 -10.56 -8.23 -5.72
C ILE A 118 -9.23 -7.76 -5.13
N SER A 119 -8.22 -8.62 -5.07
CA SER A 119 -6.88 -8.26 -4.62
C SER A 119 -6.30 -7.09 -5.43
N ALA A 120 -6.37 -7.13 -6.76
CA ALA A 120 -5.88 -6.05 -7.62
C ALA A 120 -6.58 -4.69 -7.35
N ILE A 121 -7.89 -4.71 -7.06
CA ILE A 121 -8.62 -3.50 -6.68
C ILE A 121 -8.16 -2.98 -5.31
N LEU A 122 -7.96 -3.86 -4.33
CA LEU A 122 -7.47 -3.47 -3.01
C LEU A 122 -6.08 -2.82 -3.09
N GLU A 123 -5.18 -3.40 -3.88
CA GLU A 123 -3.84 -2.85 -4.10
C GLU A 123 -3.86 -1.51 -4.84
N LEU A 124 -4.77 -1.35 -5.81
CA LEU A 124 -4.94 -0.07 -6.48
C LEU A 124 -5.39 1.01 -5.47
N ILE A 125 -6.31 0.67 -4.58
CA ILE A 125 -6.79 1.58 -3.53
C ILE A 125 -5.64 1.90 -2.55
N ALA A 126 -4.90 0.90 -2.06
CA ALA A 126 -3.75 1.10 -1.17
C ALA A 126 -2.70 2.01 -1.83
N GLY A 127 -2.37 1.74 -3.09
CA GLY A 127 -1.42 2.55 -3.85
C GLY A 127 -1.87 4.01 -4.02
N ILE A 128 -3.15 4.25 -4.28
CA ILE A 128 -3.72 5.61 -4.33
C ILE A 128 -3.62 6.28 -2.95
N ILE A 129 -3.96 5.56 -1.87
CA ILE A 129 -3.88 6.12 -0.51
C ILE A 129 -2.46 6.57 -0.19
N HIS A 130 -1.44 5.73 -0.46
CA HIS A 130 -0.04 6.10 -0.29
C HIS A 130 0.32 7.37 -1.07
N LEU A 131 -0.01 7.43 -2.35
CA LEU A 131 0.32 8.59 -3.18
C LEU A 131 -0.38 9.87 -2.73
N VAL A 132 -1.65 9.78 -2.32
CA VAL A 132 -2.42 10.90 -1.79
C VAL A 132 -1.82 11.37 -0.46
N PHE A 133 -1.33 10.44 0.37
CA PHE A 133 -0.75 10.75 1.67
C PHE A 133 0.57 11.54 1.57
N ILE A 134 1.23 11.53 0.42
CA ILE A 134 2.39 12.40 0.15
C ILE A 134 2.05 13.87 0.33
N TRP A 135 0.84 14.31 -0.03
CA TRP A 135 0.44 15.71 0.16
C TRP A 135 0.40 16.09 1.63
N PHE A 136 -0.07 15.18 2.50
CA PHE A 136 -0.06 15.38 3.94
C PHE A 136 1.37 15.42 4.50
N VAL A 137 2.25 14.55 4.01
CA VAL A 137 3.67 14.54 4.42
C VAL A 137 4.41 15.79 3.95
N LYS A 138 4.08 16.31 2.76
CA LYS A 138 4.66 17.55 2.24
C LYS A 138 4.37 18.74 3.14
N GLU A 139 3.15 18.87 3.67
CA GLU A 139 2.83 19.95 4.62
C GLU A 139 3.72 19.89 5.87
N ASN A 140 4.08 18.68 6.35
CA ASN A 140 4.99 18.52 7.48
C ASN A 140 6.47 18.82 7.13
N LEU A 141 6.87 18.62 5.86
CA LEU A 141 8.19 18.98 5.36
C LEU A 141 8.38 20.50 5.30
N ASP A 142 7.38 21.21 4.78
CA ASP A 142 7.39 22.67 4.67
C ASP A 142 7.46 23.32 6.06
N ASP A 143 6.79 22.75 7.08
CA ASP A 143 6.92 23.13 8.49
C ASP A 143 8.35 22.88 9.03
N GLY A 144 8.99 21.79 8.63
CA GLY A 144 10.35 21.43 9.04
C GLY A 144 11.42 22.38 8.51
N GLU A 145 11.31 22.82 7.27
CA GLU A 145 12.22 23.82 6.70
C GLU A 145 12.19 25.15 7.49
N SER A 146 11.03 25.52 8.04
CA SER A 146 10.89 26.72 8.89
C SER A 146 11.60 26.62 10.24
N LEU A 147 11.83 25.41 10.75
CA LEU A 147 12.54 25.17 12.02
C LEU A 147 14.07 25.26 11.88
N PHE A 148 14.59 25.15 10.65
CA PHE A 148 16.02 25.19 10.34
C PHE A 148 16.44 26.40 9.48
N GLY A 149 15.49 27.27 9.12
CA GLY A 149 15.69 28.50 8.34
C GLY A 149 15.99 29.75 9.16
#